data_AF-A0A954Q6X5-F1
#
_entry.id   AF-A0A954Q6X5-F1
#
_cell.length_a   1.000
_cell.length_b   1.000
_cell.length_c   1.000
_cell.angle_alpha   90.00
_cell.angle_beta   90.00
_cell.angle_gamma   90.00
#
_symmetry.space_group_name_H-M   'P 1'
#
loop_
_entity.id
_entity.type
_entity.pdbx_description
1 polymer ?
#
loop_
_entity_poly.entity_id
_entity_poly.type
_entity_poly.pdbx_seq_one_letter_code
_entity_poly.pdbx_strand_id
1 'polypeptide(L)'
;MQTYSAALEEQMVNFYESLSEKDRRRYAAIEAAKLGHGGIAYVAQLFDCDPDTITAGRRDVDRLPEDDASGRVRKKGRSIES
;
A
#
# COMPACT_ATOMS: atom_id res chain seq x y z
N MET A 1 8.02 3.90 21.09
CA MET A 1 8.03 3.79 19.62
C MET A 1 9.17 4.65 19.10
N GLN A 2 10.07 4.11 18.28
CA GLN A 2 11.03 4.95 17.54
C GLN A 2 10.36 5.30 16.20
N THR A 3 10.17 6.58 15.93
CA THR A 3 9.63 7.08 14.66
C THR A 3 10.74 7.23 13.63
N TYR A 4 10.35 7.46 12.37
CA TYR A 4 11.30 7.77 11.32
C TYR A 4 11.86 9.19 11.48
N SER A 5 13.02 9.46 10.86
CA SER A 5 13.54 10.82 10.75
C SER A 5 12.75 11.58 9.69
N ALA A 6 12.66 12.92 9.81
CA ALA A 6 11.92 13.75 8.85
C ALA A 6 12.36 13.53 7.39
N ALA A 7 13.66 13.36 7.14
CA ALA A 7 14.18 13.09 5.80
C ALA A 7 13.74 11.72 5.24
N LEU A 8 13.51 10.73 6.11
CA LEU A 8 12.99 9.43 5.72
C LEU A 8 11.47 9.48 5.55
N GLU A 9 10.75 10.17 6.44
CA GLU A 9 9.31 10.43 6.30
C GLU A 9 8.99 11.06 4.93
N GLU A 10 9.75 12.05 4.49
CA GLU A 10 9.59 12.68 3.18
C GLU A 10 9.78 11.68 2.02
N GLN A 11 10.82 10.84 2.08
CA GLN A 11 11.06 9.81 1.07
C GLN A 11 9.95 8.76 1.06
N MET A 12 9.44 8.39 2.23
CA MET A 12 8.34 7.44 2.36
C MET A 12 7.05 7.99 1.76
N VAL A 13 6.73 9.27 2.00
CA VAL A 13 5.56 9.93 1.42
C VAL A 13 5.68 10.00 -0.10
N ASN A 14 6.81 10.48 -0.62
CA ASN A 14 7.05 10.55 -2.07
C ASN A 14 6.92 9.17 -2.73
N PHE A 15 7.46 8.13 -2.09
CA PHE A 15 7.32 6.76 -2.56
C PHE A 15 5.86 6.30 -2.52
N TYR A 16 5.17 6.51 -1.39
CA TYR A 16 3.77 6.17 -1.22
C TYR A 16 2.88 6.79 -2.31
N GLU A 17 3.07 8.06 -2.64
CA GLU A 17 2.32 8.75 -3.69
C GLU A 17 2.58 8.18 -5.10
N SER A 18 3.76 7.60 -5.33
CA SER A 18 4.10 6.96 -6.61
C SER A 18 3.48 5.57 -6.81
N LEU A 19 2.97 4.96 -5.73
CA LEU A 19 2.46 3.59 -5.74
C LEU A 19 1.01 3.50 -6.25
N SER A 20 0.68 2.33 -6.81
CA SER A 20 -0.71 1.97 -7.07
C SER A 20 -1.52 1.95 -5.76
N GLU A 21 -2.83 2.15 -5.81
CA GLU A 21 -3.68 2.06 -4.61
C GLU A 21 -3.49 0.74 -3.86
N LYS A 22 -3.38 -0.39 -4.58
CA LYS A 22 -3.15 -1.72 -4.03
C LYS A 22 -1.81 -1.78 -3.27
N ASP A 23 -0.76 -1.23 -3.84
CA ASP A 23 0.57 -1.25 -3.24
C ASP A 23 0.70 -0.24 -2.10
N ARG A 24 -0.02 0.89 -2.16
CA ARG A 24 -0.16 1.85 -1.05
C ARG A 24 -0.71 1.17 0.21
N ARG A 25 -1.82 0.43 0.10
CA ARG A 25 -2.41 -0.29 1.26
C ARG A 25 -1.40 -1.22 1.91
N ARG A 26 -0.71 -2.02 1.08
CA ARG A 26 0.29 -3.01 1.54
C ARG A 26 1.51 -2.35 2.15
N TYR A 27 2.03 -1.31 1.50
CA TYR A 27 3.19 -0.59 1.99
C TYR A 27 2.89 0.05 3.35
N ALA A 28 1.77 0.73 3.49
CA ALA A 28 1.34 1.30 4.77
C ALA A 28 1.19 0.25 5.88
N ALA A 29 0.66 -0.94 5.55
CA ALA A 29 0.57 -2.05 6.48
C ALA A 29 1.93 -2.57 6.95
N ILE A 30 2.90 -2.70 6.04
CA ILE A 30 4.26 -3.13 6.36
C ILE A 30 4.95 -2.09 7.25
N GLU A 31 4.85 -0.80 6.92
CA GLU A 31 5.47 0.27 7.72
C GLU A 31 4.85 0.36 9.11
N ALA A 32 3.52 0.22 9.22
CA ALA A 32 2.84 0.20 10.52
C ALA A 32 3.27 -1.01 11.37
N ALA A 33 3.47 -2.18 10.76
CA ALA A 33 3.91 -3.39 11.45
C ALA A 33 5.31 -3.26 12.05
N LYS A 34 6.22 -2.54 11.39
CA LYS A 34 7.58 -2.28 11.89
C LYS A 34 7.60 -1.47 13.19
N LEU A 35 6.61 -0.58 13.38
CA LEU A 35 6.54 0.35 14.51
C LEU A 35 5.83 -0.23 15.75
N GLY A 36 5.09 -1.34 15.58
CA GLY A 36 4.38 -2.01 16.67
C GLY A 36 3.15 -1.24 17.17
N HIS A 37 2.93 -1.20 18.48
CA HIS A 37 1.77 -0.50 19.07
C HIS A 37 1.81 1.00 18.75
N GLY A 38 0.75 1.50 18.10
CA GLY A 38 0.62 2.90 17.66
C GLY A 38 1.12 3.16 16.23
N GLY A 39 1.77 2.19 15.60
CA GLY A 39 2.28 2.31 14.23
C GLY A 39 1.19 2.61 13.21
N ILE A 40 -0.01 2.02 13.37
CA ILE A 40 -1.16 2.28 12.48
C ILE A 40 -1.55 3.76 12.51
N ALA A 41 -1.72 4.35 13.70
CA ALA A 41 -2.14 5.74 13.82
C ALA A 41 -1.07 6.70 13.26
N TYR A 42 0.20 6.41 13.52
CA TYR A 42 1.30 7.21 13.01
C TYR A 42 1.42 7.13 11.48
N VAL A 43 1.36 5.92 10.90
CA VAL A 43 1.45 5.76 9.44
C VAL A 43 0.22 6.32 8.72
N ALA A 44 -0.97 6.19 9.33
CA ALA A 44 -2.19 6.82 8.83
C ALA A 44 -2.05 8.34 8.74
N GLN A 45 -1.45 8.96 9.78
CA GLN A 45 -1.17 10.38 9.77
C GLN A 45 -0.08 10.77 8.76
N LEU A 46 1.00 9.98 8.67
CA LEU A 46 2.11 10.26 7.74
C LEU A 46 1.68 10.21 6.28
N PHE A 47 0.82 9.26 5.92
CA PHE A 47 0.37 9.05 4.54
C PHE A 47 -1.01 9.66 4.22
N ASP A 48 -1.58 10.42 5.16
CA ASP A 48 -2.94 10.97 5.09
C ASP A 48 -3.97 9.95 4.61
N CYS A 49 -3.97 8.78 5.25
CA CYS A 49 -4.83 7.65 4.87
C CYS A 49 -5.60 7.09 6.06
N ASP A 50 -6.70 6.40 5.77
CA ASP A 50 -7.56 5.84 6.82
C ASP A 50 -6.85 4.65 7.53
N PRO A 51 -6.84 4.57 8.87
CA PRO A 51 -6.35 3.42 9.63
C PRO A 51 -6.92 2.06 9.16
N ASP A 52 -8.16 2.04 8.66
CA ASP A 52 -8.81 0.86 8.10
C ASP A 52 -8.13 0.41 6.81
N THR A 53 -7.58 1.35 6.02
CA THR A 53 -6.78 1.05 4.82
C THR A 53 -5.52 0.27 5.16
N ILE A 54 -4.86 0.64 6.26
CA ILE A 54 -3.66 -0.05 6.78
C ILE A 54 -4.04 -1.44 7.31
N THR A 55 -5.16 -1.54 8.01
CA THR A 55 -5.67 -2.81 8.53
C THR A 55 -6.06 -3.78 7.41
N ALA A 56 -6.71 -3.28 6.35
CA ALA A 56 -6.99 -4.04 5.14
C ALA A 56 -5.70 -4.46 4.43
N GLY A 57 -4.75 -3.53 4.28
CA GLY A 57 -3.43 -3.79 3.70
C GLY A 57 -2.67 -4.91 4.41
N ARG A 58 -2.86 -5.09 5.72
CA ARG A 58 -2.25 -6.21 6.46
C ARG A 58 -2.74 -7.56 5.96
N ARG A 59 -4.05 -7.68 5.70
CA ARG A 59 -4.64 -8.88 5.09
C ARG A 59 -4.16 -9.08 3.65
N ASP A 60 -3.97 -7.98 2.90
CA ASP A 60 -3.44 -8.04 1.54
C ASP A 60 -1.98 -8.51 1.49
N VAL A 61 -1.19 -8.17 2.51
CA VAL A 61 0.21 -8.64 2.67
C VAL A 61 0.24 -10.11 3.06
N ASP A 62 -0.62 -10.55 3.99
CA ASP A 62 -0.70 -11.96 4.42
C ASP A 62 -1.09 -12.92 3.28
N ARG A 63 -1.75 -12.40 2.23
CA ARG A 63 -2.12 -13.13 1.02
C ARG A 63 -1.06 -13.11 -0.07
N LEU A 64 0.05 -12.39 0.08
CA LEU A 64 1.10 -12.40 -0.94
C LEU A 64 1.81 -13.78 -0.98
N PRO A 65 2.17 -14.29 -2.17
CA PRO A 65 2.16 -13.62 -3.47
C PRO A 65 0.88 -13.85 -4.29
N GLU A 66 -0.26 -14.21 -3.69
CA GLU A 66 -1.50 -14.47 -4.44
C GLU A 66 -1.86 -13.26 -5.32
N ASP A 67 -1.58 -13.41 -6.60
CA ASP A 67 -1.71 -12.34 -7.56
C ASP A 67 -3.14 -12.37 -8.11
N ASP A 68 -4.04 -11.58 -7.48
CA ASP A 68 -5.38 -11.32 -8.01
C ASP A 68 -5.36 -10.81 -9.48
N ALA A 69 -4.21 -10.35 -10.00
CA ALA A 69 -4.06 -9.96 -11.40
C ALA A 69 -3.90 -11.14 -12.37
N SER A 70 -3.55 -12.35 -11.90
CA SER A 70 -3.38 -13.53 -12.75
C SER A 70 -4.68 -13.95 -13.47
N GLY A 71 -5.84 -13.53 -12.95
CA GLY A 71 -7.15 -13.83 -13.54
C GLY A 71 -7.78 -12.75 -14.44
N ARG A 72 -7.21 -11.53 -14.51
CA ARG A 72 -7.84 -10.40 -15.23
C ARG A 72 -6.97 -9.85 -16.35
N VAL A 73 -6.26 -10.72 -17.07
CA VAL A 73 -5.74 -10.38 -18.40
C VAL A 73 -6.94 -10.06 -19.29
N ARG A 74 -7.21 -8.77 -19.48
CA ARG A 74 -8.25 -8.26 -20.38
C ARG A 74 -7.94 -8.83 -21.78
N LYS A 75 -8.82 -9.67 -22.34
CA LYS A 75 -8.74 -10.03 -23.75
C LYS A 75 -8.76 -8.74 -24.56
N LYS A 76 -7.69 -8.47 -25.31
CA LYS A 76 -7.62 -7.37 -26.28
C LYS A 76 -8.86 -7.49 -27.17
N GLY A 77 -9.73 -6.48 -27.12
CA GLY A 77 -10.91 -6.41 -27.97
C GLY A 77 -10.45 -6.57 -29.42
N ARG A 78 -11.12 -7.46 -30.15
CA ARG A 78 -10.94 -7.64 -31.59
C ARG A 78 -11.05 -6.26 -32.24
N SER A 79 -9.97 -5.78 -32.86
CA SER A 79 -10.05 -4.68 -33.80
C SER A 79 -10.96 -5.15 -34.94
N ILE A 80 -12.12 -4.50 -35.05
CA ILE A 80 -12.93 -4.56 -36.26
C ILE A 80 -12.24 -3.61 -37.24
N GLU A 81 -11.52 -4.17 -38.20
CA GLU A 81 -11.15 -3.44 -39.41
C GLU A 81 -12.40 -3.31 -40.29
N SER A 82 -12.63 -2.12 -40.82
CA SER A 82 -13.54 -1.81 -41.92
C SER A 82 -12.85 -0.81 -42.84
#